data_AF-A0A1G3M257-F1
#
_entry.id   AF-A0A1G3M257-F1
#
_cell.length_a   1.000
_cell.length_b   1.000
_cell.length_c   1.000
_cell.angle_alpha   90.00
_cell.angle_beta   90.00
_cell.angle_gamma   90.00
#
_symmetry.space_group_name_H-M   'P 1'
#
loop_
_entity.id
_entity.type
_entity.pdbx_description
1 polymer ?
#
loop_
_entity_poly.entity_id
_entity_poly.type
_entity_poly.pdbx_seq_one_letter_code
_entity_poly.pdbx_strand_id
1 'polypeptide(L)' 'MTLGNELLFQCGPVREFGVNGCQIEDVLTVLIDRLEAFQGGQYPSREGSIALMKMQEALMWLNRRTADRKERGV' A
#
# COMPACT_ATOMS: atom_id res chain seq x y z
N MET A 1 11.74 -20.87 13.14
CA MET A 1 12.44 -19.96 12.21
C MET A 1 11.38 -19.04 11.63
N THR A 2 11.06 -17.94 12.32
CA THR A 2 10.16 -16.93 11.75
C THR A 2 10.94 -16.26 10.64
N LEU A 3 10.62 -16.60 9.38
CA LEU A 3 11.02 -15.83 8.21
C LEU A 3 10.38 -14.45 8.36
N GLY A 4 11.10 -13.53 9.02
CA GLY A 4 10.76 -12.13 9.00
C GLY A 4 10.92 -11.65 7.57
N ASN A 5 9.82 -11.36 6.89
CA ASN A 5 9.88 -10.70 5.60
C ASN A 5 10.36 -9.28 5.87
N GLU A 6 11.59 -8.96 5.48
CA GLU A 6 12.17 -7.63 5.64
C GLU A 6 11.48 -6.67 4.66
N LEU A 7 10.91 -5.59 5.19
CA LEU A 7 10.35 -4.49 4.40
C LEU A 7 11.37 -3.34 4.37
N LEU A 8 11.96 -3.11 3.21
CA LEU A 8 12.82 -1.96 2.96
C LEU A 8 11.98 -0.88 2.29
N PHE A 9 11.79 0.26 2.97
CA PHE A 9 11.11 1.41 2.39
C PHE A 9 12.05 2.24 1.54
N GLN A 10 11.51 2.89 0.51
CA GLN A 10 12.26 3.82 -0.31
C GLN A 10 12.85 4.94 0.55
N CYS A 11 14.16 5.10 0.45
CA CYS A 11 14.92 6.18 1.06
C CYS A 11 15.30 7.22 0.01
N GLY A 12 14.70 8.42 0.11
CA GLY A 12 14.98 9.53 -0.80
C GLY A 12 14.23 9.47 -2.13
N PRO A 13 14.26 10.56 -2.93
CA PRO A 13 13.56 10.63 -4.21
C PRO A 13 14.06 9.60 -5.22
N VAL A 14 13.14 8.89 -5.88
CA VAL A 14 13.48 7.88 -6.89
C VAL A 14 14.29 8.47 -8.05
N ARG A 15 14.07 9.75 -8.39
CA ARG A 15 14.82 10.45 -9.45
C ARG A 15 16.31 10.60 -9.14
N GLU A 16 16.70 10.66 -7.86
CA GLU A 16 18.07 10.89 -7.42
C GLU A 16 18.78 9.60 -7.01
N PHE A 17 18.07 8.70 -6.31
CA PHE A 17 18.65 7.50 -5.70
C PHE A 17 18.24 6.19 -6.39
N GLY A 18 17.41 6.26 -7.44
CA GLY A 18 16.80 5.08 -8.05
C GLY A 18 15.78 4.41 -7.13
N VAL A 19 15.30 3.22 -7.50
CA VAL A 19 14.42 2.42 -6.66
C VAL A 19 15.27 1.62 -5.67
N ASN A 20 15.17 1.93 -4.38
CA ASN A 20 15.95 1.29 -3.31
C ASN A 20 15.06 0.67 -2.21
N GLY A 21 13.74 0.76 -2.36
CA GLY A 21 12.78 0.14 -1.47
C GLY A 21 11.36 0.29 -1.99
N CYS A 22 10.41 -0.26 -1.25
CA CYS A 22 8.99 -0.13 -1.52
C CYS A 22 8.45 1.24 -1.09
N GLN A 23 7.44 1.71 -1.81
CA GLN A 23 6.62 2.84 -1.40
C GLN A 23 5.58 2.37 -0.38
N ILE A 24 4.97 3.33 0.31
CA ILE A 24 3.87 3.06 1.25
C ILE A 24 2.70 2.44 0.50
N GLU A 25 2.45 2.92 -0.71
CA GLU A 25 1.45 2.44 -1.67
C GLU A 25 1.61 0.94 -1.95
N ASP A 26 2.83 0.46 -2.18
CA ASP A 26 3.11 -0.94 -2.50
C ASP A 26 2.74 -1.87 -1.33
N VAL A 27 3.12 -1.50 -0.11
CA VAL A 27 2.80 -2.28 1.09
C VAL A 27 1.30 -2.27 1.34
N LEU A 28 0.64 -1.13 1.14
CA LEU A 28 -0.81 -1.01 1.32
C LEU A 28 -1.58 -1.86 0.31
N THR A 29 -1.13 -1.94 -0.94
CA THR A 29 -1.73 -2.83 -1.95
C THR A 29 -1.62 -4.31 -1.54
N VAL A 30 -0.46 -4.75 -1.04
CA VAL A 30 -0.29 -6.13 -0.56
C VAL A 30 -1.22 -6.43 0.64
N LEU A 31 -1.40 -5.46 1.54
CA LEU A 31 -2.31 -5.61 2.68
C LEU A 31 -3.78 -5.67 2.25
N ILE A 32 -4.18 -4.86 1.26
CA ILE A 32 -5.53 -4.88 0.67
C ILE A 32 -5.81 -6.26 0.06
N ASP A 33 -4.95 -6.74 -0.82
CA ASP A 33 -5.11 -8.05 -1.49
C ASP A 33 -5.22 -9.18 -0.46
N ARG A 34 -4.37 -9.15 0.57
CA ARG A 34 -4.42 -10.14 1.65
C ARG A 34 -5.72 -10.06 2.44
N LEU A 35 -6.21 -8.86 2.77
CA LEU A 35 -7.45 -8.68 3.52
C LEU A 35 -8.68 -9.05 2.68
N GLU A 36 -8.68 -8.76 1.38
CA GLU A 36 -9.70 -9.21 0.42
C GLU A 36 -9.77 -10.74 0.38
N ALA A 37 -8.62 -11.43 0.31
CA ALA A 37 -8.57 -12.88 0.35
C ALA A 37 -9.14 -13.45 1.67
N PHE A 38 -8.86 -12.81 2.81
CA PHE A 38 -9.45 -13.20 4.09
C PHE A 38 -10.97 -12.99 4.14
N GLN A 39 -11.46 -11.87 3.60
CA GLN A 39 -12.90 -11.55 3.55
C GLN A 39 -13.68 -12.41 2.55
N GLY A 40 -13.06 -12.83 1.46
CA GLY A 40 -13.63 -13.80 0.51
C GLY A 40 -13.57 -15.25 1.01
N GLY A 41 -12.87 -15.50 2.12
CA GLY A 41 -12.66 -16.82 2.69
C GLY A 41 -13.75 -17.26 3.66
N GLN A 42 -13.39 -18.19 4.55
CA GLN A 42 -14.32 -18.89 5.44
C GLN A 42 -14.87 -18.02 6.59
N TYR A 43 -14.24 -16.88 6.88
CA TYR A 43 -14.58 -16.06 8.05
C TYR A 43 -14.61 -14.55 7.72
N PRO A 44 -15.58 -14.09 6.90
CA PRO A 44 -15.79 -12.66 6.71
C PRO A 44 -16.23 -11.98 8.00
N SER A 45 -15.84 -10.71 8.16
CA SER A 45 -16.24 -9.88 9.29
C SER A 45 -16.56 -8.46 8.84
N ARG A 46 -17.56 -7.84 9.48
CA ARG A 46 -17.95 -6.46 9.21
C ARG A 46 -16.79 -5.49 9.45
N GLU A 47 -16.05 -5.69 10.53
CA GLU A 47 -14.90 -4.87 10.92
C GLU A 47 -13.82 -4.91 9.84
N GLY A 48 -13.55 -6.08 9.26
CA GLY A 48 -12.56 -6.18 8.20
C GLY A 48 -13.05 -5.63 6.85
N SER A 49 -14.36 -5.65 6.55
CA SER A 49 -14.90 -4.92 5.38
C SER A 49 -14.72 -3.40 5.54
N ILE A 50 -14.94 -2.87 6.75
CA ILE A 50 -14.70 -1.46 7.06
C ILE A 50 -13.21 -1.13 6.94
N ALA A 51 -12.33 -1.98 7.48
CA ALA A 51 -10.89 -1.81 7.36
C ALA A 51 -10.44 -1.82 5.90
N LEU A 52 -10.93 -2.77 5.10
CA LEU A 52 -10.66 -2.86 3.67
C LEU A 52 -11.05 -1.57 2.92
N MET A 53 -12.28 -1.09 3.15
CA MET A 53 -12.76 0.16 2.54
C MET A 53 -11.84 1.34 2.89
N LYS A 54 -11.39 1.43 4.16
CA LYS A 54 -10.49 2.51 4.60
C LYS A 54 -9.08 2.39 4.04
N MET A 55 -8.58 1.17 3.85
CA MET A 55 -7.30 0.94 3.19
C MET A 55 -7.36 1.34 1.71
N GLN A 56 -8.42 0.97 1.00
CA GLN A 56 -8.64 1.37 -0.39
C GLN A 56 -8.77 2.90 -0.54
N GLU A 57 -9.50 3.56 0.38
CA GLU A 57 -9.59 5.02 0.44
C GLU A 57 -8.22 5.68 0.65
N ALA A 58 -7.42 5.15 1.59
CA ALA A 58 -6.06 5.64 1.82
C ALA A 58 -5.17 5.48 0.58
N LEU A 59 -5.25 4.33 -0.12
CA LEU A 59 -4.49 4.09 -1.35
C LEU A 59 -4.89 5.07 -2.46
N MET A 60 -6.18 5.37 -2.60
CA MET A 60 -6.68 6.37 -3.55
C MET A 60 -6.07 7.75 -3.28
N TRP A 61 -6.04 8.19 -2.02
CA TRP A 61 -5.46 9.49 -1.66
C TRP A 61 -3.95 9.56 -1.88
N LEU A 62 -3.21 8.47 -1.62
CA LEU A 62 -1.78 8.39 -1.91
C LEU A 62 -1.50 8.47 -3.42
N ASN A 63 -2.28 7.76 -4.22
CA ASN A 63 -2.20 7.83 -5.67
C ASN A 63 -2.56 9.21 -6.20
N ARG A 64 -3.59 9.86 -5.63
CA ARG A 64 -3.97 11.24 -5.98
C ARG A 64 -2.81 12.20 -5.71
N ARG A 65 -2.19 12.13 -4.53
CA ARG A 65 -1.00 12.91 -4.19
C ARG A 65 0.13 12.72 -5.22
N THR A 66 0.38 11.48 -5.63
CA THR A 66 1.40 11.16 -6.63
C THR A 66 1.03 11.70 -8.02
N ALA A 67 -0.24 11.64 -8.41
CA ALA A 67 -0.72 12.24 -9.65
C ALA A 67 -0.59 13.77 -9.64
N ASP A 68 -0.98 14.43 -8.55
CA ASP A 68 -0.87 15.89 -8.39
C ASP A 68 0.60 16.34 -8.46
N ARG A 69 1.53 15.54 -7.93
CA ARG A 69 2.98 15.80 -8.05
C ARG A 69 3.45 15.72 -9.51
N LYS A 70 3.05 14.65 -10.22
CA LYS A 70 3.36 14.46 -11.64
C LYS A 70 2.82 15.60 -12.50
N GLU A 71 1.58 16.04 -12.24
CA GLU A 71 0.95 17.17 -12.95
C GLU A 71 1.71 18.48 -12.75
N ARG A 72 2.26 18.70 -11.55
CA ARG A 72 3.13 19.85 -11.25
C ARG A 72 4.57 19.70 -11.76
N GLY A 73 4.90 18.56 -12.38
CA GLY A 73 6.25 18.25 -12.88
C GLY A 73 7.28 17.88 -11.81
N VAL A 74 6.86 17.76 -10.54
CA VAL A 74 7.74 17.45 -9.40
C VAL A 74 7.83 15.96 -9.11
#